data_AF-A0A1V6SJP5-F1
#
_entry.id   AF-A0A1V6SJP5-F1
#
_cell.length_a   1.000
_cell.length_b   1.000
_cell.length_c   1.000
_cell.angle_alpha   90.00
_cell.angle_beta   90.00
_cell.angle_gamma   90.00
#
_symmetry.space_group_name_H-M   'P 1'
#
loop_
_entity.id
_entity.type
_entity.pdbx_description
1 polymer ?
#
loop_
_entity_poly.entity_id
_entity_poly.type
_entity_poly.pdbx_seq_one_letter_code
_entity_poly.pdbx_strand_id
1 'polypeptide(L)'
;MQAMLGRADPLRVERRPNPTQVDAYLNKSILRQTPKRPGEHRKLLQNYKEGISPTNYIISTAITGQSIQAANSLSLSGFDRECLSYIQDSILVVLLGKHWPWSTVSYAYHKIATKEPMVMSMMLASAAREIYRSKLYDNENSLGHLPSSEQSDMDGRAHYGRALSNLREALKQEVKSPQQIEAIFITLWLMIDYENRFGSGASAINIHIRGIETLLYNHIVPLLECHTRPAAITDSQLPSQQPNPHMNVFTFGEHASNSDSATLAPPAGSIDGLGGTCVPLFLLWTLYFFTPAALFFGSGTGRLETDIFRFFLQSETGNSALSLTEIYRLSRQSPSRFWGDGYPMSSQLDDLENLPGLTLYHRSHVIQFKITEMFKHTSGPDISFGADSPYQRIANDISTLSIEYDTLLTSAKLSPSCDVAGDRRVMETIFWSAITYYGTVVYFHLCFEDLVARRPEFQTSMLPLTTAVSLVLELSLKLHRSRPRLLVRITWPLFIAGIATSDRIYQDWVSIRLRELGRYGQNYDRIKEDIII
;
A
#
# COMPACT_ATOMS: atom_id res chain seq x y z
N MET A 1 1.00 -8.64 18.21
CA MET A 1 1.87 -7.49 17.80
C MET A 1 2.91 -6.95 18.83
N GLN A 2 2.84 -7.19 20.15
CA GLN A 2 4.06 -7.10 20.99
C GLN A 2 5.19 -7.99 20.44
N ALA A 3 4.82 -9.04 19.68
CA ALA A 3 5.70 -9.91 18.93
C ALA A 3 6.17 -9.40 17.55
N MET A 4 5.47 -8.47 16.86
CA MET A 4 6.00 -7.91 15.59
C MET A 4 7.18 -6.94 15.83
N LEU A 5 7.31 -6.42 17.06
CA LEU A 5 8.33 -5.45 17.44
C LEU A 5 9.60 -6.03 18.05
N GLY A 6 9.65 -7.34 18.30
CA GLY A 6 10.71 -7.95 19.09
C GLY A 6 10.64 -7.52 20.55
N ARG A 7 10.71 -8.47 21.48
CA ARG A 7 11.09 -8.12 22.85
C ARG A 7 12.51 -7.56 22.77
N ALA A 8 12.71 -6.34 23.29
CA ALA A 8 14.02 -6.00 23.82
C ALA A 8 14.22 -6.93 25.03
N ASP A 9 14.97 -8.02 24.85
CA ASP A 9 15.31 -8.92 25.93
C ASP A 9 16.69 -8.53 26.46
N PRO A 10 16.78 -7.84 27.62
CA PRO A 10 18.03 -7.73 28.32
C PRO A 10 18.29 -9.08 28.99
N LEU A 11 19.37 -9.73 28.56
CA LEU A 11 20.01 -10.91 29.19
C LEU A 11 19.48 -12.29 28.74
N ARG A 12 20.19 -12.79 27.72
CA ARG A 12 20.35 -14.19 27.34
C ARG A 12 20.73 -15.07 28.55
N VAL A 13 19.88 -16.00 28.95
CA VAL A 13 20.28 -17.25 29.64
C VAL A 13 19.52 -18.42 29.01
N GLU A 14 20.24 -19.23 28.24
CA GLU A 14 19.74 -20.46 27.62
C GLU A 14 19.32 -21.49 28.69
N ARG A 15 18.08 -21.98 28.63
CA ARG A 15 17.71 -23.29 29.19
C ARG A 15 17.02 -24.12 28.11
N ARG A 16 17.69 -25.20 27.68
CA ARG A 16 17.14 -26.21 26.76
C ARG A 16 16.01 -27.01 27.42
N PRO A 17 14.91 -27.35 26.72
CA PRO A 17 13.96 -28.34 27.19
C PRO A 17 14.44 -29.78 26.95
N ASN A 18 14.02 -30.67 27.86
CA ASN A 18 14.40 -32.08 27.97
C ASN A 18 13.73 -32.96 26.87
N PRO A 19 14.44 -33.85 26.15
CA PRO A 19 13.93 -34.54 24.95
C PRO A 19 12.83 -35.59 25.17
N THR A 20 12.40 -35.87 26.40
CA THR A 20 11.57 -37.05 26.71
C THR A 20 10.06 -36.79 26.81
N GLN A 21 9.58 -35.57 26.54
CA GLN A 21 8.15 -35.22 26.59
C GLN A 21 7.47 -35.03 25.23
N VAL A 22 8.21 -35.09 24.11
CA VAL A 22 7.66 -34.87 22.75
C VAL A 22 7.13 -36.16 22.12
N ASP A 23 7.60 -37.33 22.53
CA ASP A 23 7.23 -38.62 21.93
C ASP A 23 5.89 -39.21 22.41
N ALA A 24 5.29 -38.65 23.47
CA ALA A 24 4.04 -39.17 24.03
C ALA A 24 2.77 -38.65 23.33
N TYR A 25 2.85 -37.56 22.56
CA TYR A 25 1.68 -36.93 21.92
C TYR A 25 1.43 -37.37 20.47
N LEU A 26 2.45 -37.90 19.77
CA LEU A 26 2.35 -38.30 18.36
C LEU A 26 1.81 -39.73 18.12
N ASN A 27 1.81 -40.59 19.14
CA ASN A 27 1.45 -42.01 18.99
C ASN A 27 -0.03 -42.34 19.24
N LYS A 28 -0.87 -41.39 19.65
CA LYS A 28 -2.29 -41.65 19.98
C LYS A 28 -3.31 -41.26 18.91
N SER A 29 -2.91 -40.56 17.84
CA SER A 29 -3.82 -40.02 16.82
C SER A 29 -3.75 -40.71 15.45
N ILE A 30 -2.87 -41.71 15.24
CA ILE A 30 -2.68 -42.37 13.93
C ILE A 30 -3.38 -43.74 13.81
N LEU A 31 -4.01 -44.25 14.87
CA LEU A 31 -4.77 -45.51 14.83
C LEU A 31 -6.25 -45.29 15.06
N ARG A 32 -6.96 -44.77 14.05
CA ARG A 32 -8.33 -45.16 13.72
C ARG A 32 -8.80 -44.49 12.41
N GLN A 33 -9.21 -45.36 11.49
CA GLN A 33 -10.05 -45.14 10.30
C GLN A 33 -9.34 -44.77 8.98
N THR A 34 -9.04 -45.82 8.20
CA THR A 34 -9.22 -45.85 6.75
C THR A 34 -10.43 -46.77 6.44
N PRO A 35 -11.18 -46.54 5.35
CA PRO A 35 -10.82 -47.19 4.09
C PRO A 35 -11.04 -46.37 2.79
N LYS A 36 -10.02 -46.46 1.93
CA LYS A 36 -10.03 -46.73 0.47
C LYS A 36 -10.90 -45.90 -0.49
N ARG A 37 -10.23 -45.09 -1.34
CA ARG A 37 -10.15 -45.23 -2.83
C ARG A 37 -9.02 -44.33 -3.39
N PRO A 38 -7.86 -44.89 -3.78
CA PRO A 38 -6.74 -44.12 -4.36
C PRO A 38 -6.87 -44.09 -5.89
N GLY A 39 -7.48 -43.04 -6.43
CA GLY A 39 -7.60 -42.89 -7.89
C GLY A 39 -7.95 -41.49 -8.37
N GLU A 40 -8.68 -40.72 -7.57
CA GLU A 40 -9.16 -39.38 -7.98
C GLU A 40 -8.29 -38.23 -7.46
N HIS A 41 -7.53 -38.44 -6.38
CA HIS A 41 -6.59 -37.43 -5.86
C HIS A 41 -5.40 -37.16 -6.80
N ARG A 42 -5.01 -38.12 -7.63
CA ARG A 42 -3.92 -37.94 -8.61
C ARG A 42 -4.32 -37.02 -9.76
N LYS A 43 -5.61 -36.97 -10.15
CA LYS A 43 -6.10 -36.06 -11.20
C LYS A 43 -6.28 -34.63 -10.71
N LEU A 44 -6.69 -34.44 -9.46
CA LEU A 44 -6.78 -33.10 -8.84
C LEU A 44 -5.40 -32.46 -8.62
N LEU A 45 -4.39 -33.25 -8.25
CA LEU A 45 -3.01 -32.77 -8.12
C LEU A 45 -2.33 -32.49 -9.47
N GLN A 46 -2.78 -33.16 -10.54
CA GLN A 46 -2.24 -32.94 -11.89
C GLN A 46 -2.79 -31.66 -12.53
N ASN A 47 -4.07 -31.36 -12.31
CA ASN A 47 -4.67 -30.08 -12.73
C ASN A 47 -4.13 -28.88 -11.93
N TYR A 48 -3.61 -29.10 -10.71
CA TYR A 48 -2.95 -28.05 -9.92
C TYR A 48 -1.55 -27.69 -10.46
N LYS A 49 -0.93 -28.57 -11.28
CA LYS A 49 0.37 -28.33 -11.92
C LYS A 49 0.28 -27.60 -13.27
N GLU A 50 -0.92 -27.46 -13.86
CA GLU A 50 -1.09 -26.84 -15.19
C GLU A 50 -1.50 -25.36 -15.15
N GLY A 51 -1.56 -24.73 -13.97
CA GLY A 51 -1.94 -23.32 -13.82
C GLY A 51 -0.81 -22.29 -13.94
N ILE A 52 0.46 -22.69 -13.87
CA ILE A 52 1.62 -21.79 -14.04
C ILE A 52 2.74 -22.60 -14.67
N SER A 53 3.03 -22.34 -15.94
CA SER A 53 4.30 -22.74 -16.52
C SER A 53 5.41 -22.01 -15.74
N PRO A 54 6.36 -22.71 -15.10
CA PRO A 54 7.56 -22.03 -14.64
C PRO A 54 8.25 -21.56 -15.91
N THR A 55 8.17 -20.26 -16.20
CA THR A 55 8.95 -19.69 -17.29
C THR A 55 10.41 -19.99 -16.98
N ASN A 56 10.94 -20.97 -17.70
CA ASN A 56 12.34 -21.38 -17.66
C ASN A 56 13.19 -20.21 -18.11
N TYR A 57 13.48 -19.29 -17.21
CA TYR A 57 14.61 -18.38 -17.33
C TYR A 57 15.75 -18.92 -16.49
N ILE A 58 16.27 -20.08 -16.89
CA ILE A 58 17.65 -20.46 -16.60
C ILE A 58 18.36 -20.47 -17.95
N ILE A 59 18.78 -19.29 -18.39
CA ILE A 59 20.03 -19.16 -19.10
C ILE A 59 20.98 -18.54 -18.07
N SER A 60 21.59 -19.39 -17.25
CA SER A 60 22.83 -19.05 -16.58
C SER A 60 23.92 -19.01 -17.65
N THR A 61 23.97 -17.91 -18.39
CA THR A 61 25.23 -17.48 -18.97
C THR A 61 25.94 -16.72 -17.87
N ALA A 62 26.99 -17.32 -17.33
CA ALA A 62 28.02 -16.60 -16.59
C ALA A 62 28.59 -15.51 -17.51
N ILE A 63 27.94 -14.34 -17.56
CA ILE A 63 28.51 -13.14 -18.15
C ILE A 63 29.49 -12.64 -17.10
N THR A 64 30.74 -13.03 -17.31
CA THR A 64 31.94 -12.48 -16.71
C THR A 64 31.81 -11.00 -16.36
N GLY A 65 31.76 -10.68 -15.07
CA GLY A 65 32.44 -9.56 -14.42
C GLY A 65 32.24 -8.11 -14.90
N GLN A 66 31.39 -7.81 -15.90
CA GLN A 66 31.21 -6.43 -16.36
C GLN A 66 30.10 -5.74 -15.56
N SER A 67 30.54 -4.88 -14.65
CA SER A 67 29.72 -3.85 -14.06
C SER A 67 29.37 -2.79 -15.10
N ILE A 68 28.10 -2.41 -15.22
CA ILE A 68 27.66 -1.38 -16.16
C ILE A 68 27.41 -0.08 -15.40
N GLN A 69 27.92 1.04 -15.91
CA GLN A 69 27.60 2.35 -15.34
C GLN A 69 26.17 2.76 -15.71
N ALA A 70 25.33 2.96 -14.70
CA ALA A 70 23.97 3.48 -14.87
C ALA A 70 23.95 5.01 -14.98
N ALA A 71 22.87 5.54 -15.54
CA ALA A 71 22.67 6.98 -15.73
C ALA A 71 22.66 7.79 -14.43
N ASN A 72 22.28 7.17 -13.31
CA ASN A 72 22.32 7.75 -11.97
C ASN A 72 23.68 7.61 -11.27
N SER A 73 24.74 7.30 -12.02
CA SER A 73 26.11 7.10 -11.55
C SER A 73 26.37 5.85 -10.70
N LEU A 74 25.41 4.94 -10.55
CA LEU A 74 25.65 3.65 -9.91
C LEU A 74 26.34 2.67 -10.85
N SER A 75 27.30 1.91 -10.32
CA SER A 75 27.88 0.76 -11.03
C SER A 75 27.02 -0.47 -10.73
N LEU A 76 26.41 -1.05 -11.77
CA LEU A 76 25.45 -2.16 -11.66
C LEU A 76 26.10 -3.50 -11.93
N SER A 77 25.99 -4.42 -10.97
CA SER A 77 26.45 -5.81 -11.08
C SER A 77 25.58 -6.65 -12.04
N GLY A 78 25.99 -7.89 -12.30
CA GLY A 78 25.14 -8.85 -13.01
C GLY A 78 23.83 -9.16 -12.27
N PHE A 79 23.92 -9.34 -10.95
CA PHE A 79 22.76 -9.57 -10.10
C PHE A 79 21.84 -8.34 -10.00
N ASP A 80 22.41 -7.13 -10.05
CA ASP A 80 21.62 -5.89 -10.06
C ASP A 80 20.71 -5.88 -11.30
N ARG A 81 21.19 -6.34 -12.46
CA ARG A 81 20.36 -6.44 -13.67
C ARG A 81 19.23 -7.45 -13.52
N GLU A 82 19.49 -8.60 -12.89
CA GLU A 82 18.42 -9.56 -12.55
C GLU A 82 17.37 -8.91 -11.65
N CYS A 83 17.80 -8.15 -10.63
CA CYS A 83 16.91 -7.40 -9.76
C CYS A 83 16.06 -6.39 -10.54
N LEU A 84 16.66 -5.65 -11.49
CA LEU A 84 15.93 -4.70 -12.33
C LEU A 84 14.91 -5.39 -13.24
N SER A 85 15.26 -6.51 -13.87
CA SER A 85 14.32 -7.30 -14.66
C SER A 85 13.17 -7.86 -13.81
N TYR A 86 13.42 -8.15 -12.54
CA TYR A 86 12.41 -8.62 -11.60
C TYR A 86 11.40 -7.54 -11.15
N ILE A 87 11.74 -6.24 -11.21
CA ILE A 87 10.90 -5.15 -10.66
C ILE A 87 9.47 -5.18 -11.21
N GLN A 88 9.30 -5.41 -12.51
CA GLN A 88 7.98 -5.45 -13.16
C GLN A 88 7.05 -6.51 -12.53
N ASP A 89 7.65 -7.58 -12.02
CA ASP A 89 7.00 -8.71 -11.39
C ASP A 89 7.07 -8.66 -9.87
N SER A 90 7.56 -7.58 -9.26
CA SER A 90 7.70 -7.47 -7.81
C SER A 90 6.38 -7.21 -7.10
N ILE A 91 6.31 -7.53 -5.80
CA ILE A 91 5.12 -7.27 -4.98
C ILE A 91 4.81 -5.78 -4.86
N LEU A 92 5.80 -4.90 -5.04
CA LEU A 92 5.61 -3.44 -5.05
C LEU A 92 4.63 -3.01 -6.15
N VAL A 93 4.71 -3.61 -7.33
CA VAL A 93 3.78 -3.32 -8.45
C VAL A 93 2.36 -3.75 -8.07
N VAL A 94 2.24 -4.91 -7.44
CA VAL A 94 0.95 -5.45 -6.97
C VAL A 94 0.34 -4.57 -5.88
N LEU A 95 1.14 -4.16 -4.89
CA LEU A 95 0.71 -3.33 -3.76
C LEU A 95 0.16 -1.98 -4.21
N LEU A 96 0.89 -1.27 -5.07
CA LEU A 96 0.47 0.06 -5.57
C LEU A 96 -0.63 -0.02 -6.65
N GLY A 97 -0.95 -1.22 -7.12
CA GLY A 97 -2.25 -1.57 -7.68
C GLY A 97 -2.45 -1.35 -9.18
N LYS A 98 -1.71 -0.45 -9.83
CA LYS A 98 -1.72 -0.34 -11.29
C LYS A 98 -0.65 -1.25 -11.88
N HIS A 99 -1.01 -1.98 -12.92
CA HIS A 99 -0.11 -2.93 -13.56
C HIS A 99 0.98 -2.20 -14.37
N TRP A 100 2.10 -2.88 -14.59
CA TRP A 100 3.15 -2.45 -15.50
C TRP A 100 2.61 -2.34 -16.95
N PRO A 101 3.10 -1.43 -17.81
CA PRO A 101 4.19 -0.46 -17.63
C PRO A 101 3.75 0.91 -17.11
N TRP A 102 2.46 1.09 -16.81
CA TRP A 102 1.91 2.40 -16.44
C TRP A 102 1.77 2.62 -14.93
N SER A 103 2.30 1.69 -14.14
CA SER A 103 2.27 1.75 -12.68
C SER A 103 3.13 2.87 -12.10
N THR A 104 2.85 3.23 -10.86
CA THR A 104 3.67 4.18 -10.08
C THR A 104 5.09 3.67 -9.87
N VAL A 105 5.27 2.35 -9.70
CA VAL A 105 6.59 1.73 -9.60
C VAL A 105 7.35 1.87 -10.92
N SER A 106 6.68 1.64 -12.05
CA SER A 106 7.27 1.84 -13.39
C SER A 106 7.69 3.29 -13.61
N TYR A 107 6.85 4.24 -13.20
CA TYR A 107 7.20 5.66 -13.25
C TYR A 107 8.44 5.97 -12.39
N ALA A 108 8.42 5.56 -11.13
CA ALA A 108 9.52 5.76 -10.21
C ALA A 108 10.82 5.12 -10.75
N TYR A 109 10.73 3.97 -11.42
CA TYR A 109 11.87 3.30 -12.04
C TYR A 109 12.40 4.08 -13.24
N HIS A 110 11.56 4.35 -14.25
CA HIS A 110 12.01 4.92 -15.52
C HIS A 110 12.32 6.42 -15.43
N LYS A 111 11.61 7.19 -14.60
CA LYS A 111 11.68 8.65 -14.59
C LYS A 111 12.49 9.23 -13.43
N ILE A 112 12.51 8.54 -12.29
CA ILE A 112 13.16 9.03 -11.07
C ILE A 112 14.45 8.25 -10.78
N ALA A 113 14.39 6.92 -10.68
CA ALA A 113 15.53 6.07 -10.33
C ALA A 113 16.68 6.17 -11.33
N THR A 114 16.39 6.45 -12.60
CA THR A 114 17.41 6.69 -13.64
C THR A 114 18.24 7.95 -13.39
N LYS A 115 17.77 8.88 -12.56
CA LYS A 115 18.46 10.13 -12.20
C LYS A 115 18.93 10.14 -10.75
N GLU A 116 18.15 9.49 -9.87
CA GLU A 116 18.30 9.59 -8.42
C GLU A 116 18.83 8.26 -7.84
N PRO A 117 20.11 8.20 -7.42
CA PRO A 117 20.75 6.95 -7.01
C PRO A 117 20.16 6.35 -5.73
N MET A 118 19.57 7.18 -4.85
CA MET A 118 18.86 6.70 -3.66
C MET A 118 17.62 5.87 -4.01
N VAL A 119 16.83 6.31 -4.99
CA VAL A 119 15.62 5.62 -5.43
C VAL A 119 15.99 4.30 -6.11
N MET A 120 16.98 4.31 -7.00
CA MET A 120 17.48 3.06 -7.62
C MET A 120 18.00 2.07 -6.59
N SER A 121 18.76 2.55 -5.61
CA SER A 121 19.29 1.70 -4.54
C SER A 121 18.16 1.06 -3.72
N MET A 122 17.06 1.78 -3.44
CA MET A 122 15.90 1.18 -2.76
C MET A 122 15.14 0.16 -3.60
N MET A 123 15.03 0.38 -4.91
CA MET A 123 14.43 -0.59 -5.83
C MET A 123 15.23 -1.88 -5.89
N LEU A 124 16.56 -1.77 -6.01
CA LEU A 124 17.48 -2.91 -5.97
C LEU A 124 17.42 -3.64 -4.62
N ALA A 125 17.43 -2.90 -3.50
CA ALA A 125 17.33 -3.48 -2.16
C ALA A 125 16.06 -4.32 -1.99
N SER A 126 14.92 -3.77 -2.42
CA SER A 126 13.62 -4.44 -2.35
C SER A 126 13.57 -5.69 -3.23
N ALA A 127 14.01 -5.58 -4.48
CA ALA A 127 14.01 -6.70 -5.42
C ALA A 127 14.96 -7.82 -4.97
N ALA A 128 16.19 -7.48 -4.54
CA ALA A 128 17.18 -8.45 -4.06
C ALA A 128 16.65 -9.25 -2.86
N ARG A 129 16.02 -8.58 -1.89
CA ARG A 129 15.44 -9.24 -0.71
C ARG A 129 14.22 -10.08 -1.06
N GLU A 130 13.38 -9.65 -1.98
CA GLU A 130 12.24 -10.44 -2.44
C GLU A 130 12.67 -11.70 -3.20
N ILE A 131 13.66 -11.59 -4.10
CA ILE A 131 14.27 -12.73 -4.79
C ILE A 131 14.87 -13.71 -3.78
N TYR A 132 15.62 -13.21 -2.80
CA TYR A 132 16.19 -14.04 -1.73
C TYR A 132 15.09 -14.78 -0.95
N ARG A 133 14.05 -14.07 -0.53
CA ARG A 133 12.93 -14.65 0.24
C ARG A 133 12.13 -15.67 -0.56
N SER A 134 11.89 -15.44 -1.85
CA SER A 134 11.23 -16.45 -2.69
C SER A 134 12.07 -17.72 -2.79
N LYS A 135 13.38 -17.60 -3.03
CA LYS A 135 14.29 -18.76 -3.09
C LYS A 135 14.32 -19.53 -1.77
N LEU A 136 14.35 -18.83 -0.65
CA LEU A 136 14.31 -19.45 0.68
C LEU A 136 13.00 -20.23 0.88
N TYR A 137 11.87 -19.61 0.55
CA TYR A 137 10.55 -20.24 0.66
C TYR A 137 10.42 -21.48 -0.24
N ASP A 138 10.92 -21.41 -1.47
CA ASP A 138 10.87 -22.54 -2.41
C ASP A 138 11.80 -23.68 -1.94
N ASN A 139 12.94 -23.37 -1.31
CA ASN A 139 13.85 -24.35 -0.72
C ASN A 139 13.25 -25.04 0.52
N GLU A 140 12.63 -24.30 1.44
CA GLU A 140 11.98 -24.86 2.64
C GLU A 140 10.85 -25.85 2.28
N ASN A 141 10.18 -25.60 1.15
CA ASN A 141 9.10 -26.46 0.65
C ASN A 141 9.57 -27.57 -0.31
N SER A 142 10.86 -27.58 -0.68
CA SER A 142 11.46 -28.59 -1.56
C SER A 142 12.18 -29.67 -0.74
N LEU A 143 12.03 -30.94 -1.12
CA LEU A 143 12.69 -32.09 -0.46
C LEU A 143 14.25 -32.10 -0.59
N GLY A 144 14.83 -31.10 -1.25
CA GLY A 144 16.27 -30.95 -1.46
C GLY A 144 16.79 -29.68 -0.80
N HIS A 145 17.62 -29.83 0.23
CA HIS A 145 18.29 -28.73 0.90
C HIS A 145 19.42 -28.20 -0.03
N LEU A 146 19.10 -27.28 -0.92
CA LEU A 146 20.12 -26.50 -1.63
C LEU A 146 20.60 -25.35 -0.72
N PRO A 147 21.91 -25.06 -0.67
CA PRO A 147 22.41 -23.94 0.10
C PRO A 147 21.81 -22.64 -0.46
N SER A 148 21.08 -21.90 0.38
CA SER A 148 20.58 -20.57 0.04
C SER A 148 21.79 -19.65 -0.17
N SER A 149 21.85 -18.97 -1.32
CA SER A 149 22.88 -17.96 -1.55
C SER A 149 22.65 -16.77 -0.61
N GLU A 150 23.39 -16.73 0.50
CA GLU A 150 23.42 -15.59 1.43
C GLU A 150 23.85 -14.28 0.73
N GLN A 151 24.43 -14.38 -0.47
CA GLN A 151 24.86 -13.24 -1.27
C GLN A 151 23.72 -12.28 -1.59
N SER A 152 22.55 -12.77 -2.05
CA SER A 152 21.41 -11.88 -2.36
C SER A 152 20.85 -11.16 -1.12
N ASP A 153 21.00 -11.77 0.06
CA ASP A 153 20.62 -11.15 1.32
C ASP A 153 21.58 -10.02 1.71
N MET A 154 22.88 -10.28 1.58
CA MET A 154 23.93 -9.27 1.77
C MET A 154 23.80 -8.12 0.77
N ASP A 155 23.55 -8.41 -0.50
CA ASP A 155 23.40 -7.41 -1.57
C ASP A 155 22.19 -6.50 -1.28
N GLY A 156 21.05 -7.09 -0.88
CA GLY A 156 19.87 -6.33 -0.49
C GLY A 156 20.13 -5.34 0.65
N ARG A 157 20.84 -5.78 1.70
CA ARG A 157 21.27 -4.89 2.81
C ARG A 157 22.27 -3.82 2.35
N ALA A 158 23.21 -4.17 1.47
CA ALA A 158 24.19 -3.23 0.96
C ALA A 158 23.52 -2.12 0.14
N HIS A 159 22.56 -2.45 -0.71
CA HIS A 159 21.77 -1.47 -1.46
C HIS A 159 20.93 -0.58 -0.54
N TYR A 160 20.31 -1.14 0.52
CA TYR A 160 19.60 -0.35 1.52
C TYR A 160 20.53 0.65 2.23
N GLY A 161 21.72 0.22 2.66
CA GLY A 161 22.73 1.09 3.25
C GLY A 161 23.20 2.19 2.30
N ARG A 162 23.37 1.87 1.01
CA ARG A 162 23.70 2.85 -0.04
C ARG A 162 22.58 3.88 -0.22
N ALA A 163 21.32 3.45 -0.21
CA ALA A 163 20.18 4.34 -0.28
C ALA A 163 20.13 5.33 0.89
N LEU A 164 20.38 4.86 2.12
CA LEU A 164 20.47 5.71 3.31
C LEU A 164 21.59 6.74 3.20
N SER A 165 22.77 6.33 2.71
CA SER A 165 23.90 7.24 2.51
C SER A 165 23.53 8.35 1.52
N ASN A 166 22.95 7.99 0.37
CA ASN A 166 22.55 8.95 -0.65
C ASN A 166 21.40 9.87 -0.18
N LEU A 167 20.43 9.34 0.55
CA LEU A 167 19.37 10.12 1.17
C LEU A 167 19.94 11.17 2.14
N ARG A 168 20.90 10.76 2.99
CA ARG A 168 21.58 11.68 3.90
C ARG A 168 22.25 12.84 3.15
N GLU A 169 22.92 12.55 2.04
CA GLU A 169 23.54 13.59 1.21
C GLU A 169 22.48 14.52 0.57
N ALA A 170 21.40 13.97 0.03
CA ALA A 170 20.30 14.75 -0.55
C ALA A 170 19.62 15.67 0.47
N LEU A 171 19.56 15.25 1.74
CA LEU A 171 18.97 16.05 2.82
C LEU A 171 19.82 17.25 3.24
N LYS A 172 21.15 17.26 2.99
CA LYS A 172 22.05 18.37 3.36
C LYS A 172 21.77 19.67 2.60
N GLN A 173 21.14 19.60 1.43
CA GLN A 173 20.82 20.78 0.64
C GLN A 173 19.68 21.55 1.30
N GLU A 174 19.87 22.84 1.59
CA GLU A 174 18.87 23.67 2.26
C GLU A 174 17.65 23.94 1.37
N VAL A 175 17.89 24.30 0.11
CA VAL A 175 16.85 24.51 -0.91
C VAL A 175 16.75 23.26 -1.77
N LYS A 176 15.55 22.71 -1.87
CA LYS A 176 15.26 21.49 -2.63
C LYS A 176 14.25 21.78 -3.74
N SER A 177 14.51 21.32 -4.95
CA SER A 177 13.55 21.41 -6.05
C SER A 177 12.37 20.43 -5.86
N PRO A 178 11.21 20.64 -6.49
CA PRO A 178 10.09 19.70 -6.43
C PRO A 178 10.48 18.26 -6.83
N GLN A 179 11.37 18.10 -7.81
CA GLN A 179 11.85 16.80 -8.27
C GLN A 179 12.73 16.11 -7.20
N GLN A 180 13.57 16.87 -6.50
CA GLN A 180 14.35 16.35 -5.38
C GLN A 180 13.44 15.95 -4.21
N ILE A 181 12.41 16.75 -3.91
CA ILE A 181 11.41 16.42 -2.89
C ILE A 181 10.66 15.13 -3.26
N GLU A 182 10.24 15.00 -4.53
CA GLU A 182 9.62 13.77 -5.03
C GLU A 182 10.55 12.55 -4.82
N ALA A 183 11.81 12.66 -5.22
CA ALA A 183 12.77 11.56 -5.06
C ALA A 183 13.03 11.19 -3.59
N ILE A 184 13.16 12.18 -2.71
CA ILE A 184 13.31 11.98 -1.26
C ILE A 184 12.07 11.27 -0.71
N PHE A 185 10.87 11.71 -1.09
CA PHE A 185 9.63 11.13 -0.61
C PHE A 185 9.45 9.68 -1.06
N ILE A 186 9.71 9.38 -2.34
CA ILE A 186 9.69 8.00 -2.86
C ILE A 186 10.69 7.13 -2.10
N THR A 187 11.90 7.64 -1.83
CA THR A 187 12.93 6.91 -1.10
C THR A 187 12.47 6.57 0.31
N LEU A 188 11.93 7.54 1.05
CA LEU A 188 11.40 7.32 2.40
C LEU A 188 10.24 6.32 2.40
N TRP A 189 9.32 6.41 1.44
CA TRP A 189 8.22 5.47 1.31
C TRP A 189 8.73 4.03 1.04
N LEU A 190 9.67 3.87 0.12
CA LEU A 190 10.29 2.57 -0.15
C LEU A 190 11.03 2.02 1.06
N MET A 191 11.64 2.89 1.89
CA MET A 191 12.28 2.46 3.14
C MET A 191 11.25 1.98 4.16
N ILE A 192 10.09 2.63 4.28
CA ILE A 192 8.97 2.16 5.12
C ILE A 192 8.50 0.78 4.65
N ASP A 193 8.23 0.61 3.36
CA ASP A 193 7.83 -0.69 2.80
C ASP A 193 8.90 -1.76 3.03
N TYR A 194 10.17 -1.43 2.79
CA TYR A 194 11.30 -2.34 3.00
C TYR A 194 11.36 -2.80 4.46
N GLU A 195 11.32 -1.87 5.41
CA GLU A 195 11.36 -2.19 6.84
C GLU A 195 10.11 -2.96 7.28
N ASN A 196 8.95 -2.64 6.70
CA ASN A 196 7.73 -3.40 6.95
C ASN A 196 7.85 -4.86 6.51
N ARG A 197 8.45 -5.14 5.35
CA ARG A 197 8.56 -6.51 4.81
C ARG A 197 9.76 -7.27 5.35
N PHE A 198 10.89 -6.59 5.56
CA PHE A 198 12.20 -7.21 5.77
C PHE A 198 12.92 -6.75 7.03
N GLY A 199 12.42 -5.73 7.70
CA GLY A 199 13.03 -5.13 8.89
C GLY A 199 12.91 -6.01 10.13
N SER A 200 13.58 -5.59 11.20
CA SER A 200 13.58 -6.29 12.49
C SER A 200 12.46 -5.84 13.43
N GLY A 201 11.90 -4.64 13.26
CA GLY A 201 10.79 -4.11 14.05
C GLY A 201 10.45 -2.66 13.70
N ALA A 202 9.48 -2.05 14.40
CA ALA A 202 8.97 -0.72 14.00
C ALA A 202 9.88 0.45 14.31
N SER A 203 10.96 0.28 15.09
CA SER A 203 11.87 1.40 15.37
C SER A 203 12.44 2.01 14.10
N ALA A 204 12.78 1.19 13.09
CA ALA A 204 13.29 1.68 11.81
C ALA A 204 12.18 2.35 10.98
N ILE A 205 10.99 1.74 10.94
CA ILE A 205 9.79 2.32 10.30
C ILE A 205 9.52 3.73 10.88
N ASN A 206 9.51 3.87 12.20
CA ASN A 206 9.25 5.14 12.89
C ASN A 206 10.22 6.26 12.52
N ILE A 207 11.49 5.94 12.29
CA ILE A 207 12.49 6.93 11.88
C ILE A 207 12.11 7.49 10.50
N HIS A 208 11.72 6.63 9.57
CA HIS A 208 11.32 7.04 8.22
C HIS A 208 9.98 7.79 8.22
N ILE A 209 9.04 7.41 9.09
CA ILE A 209 7.78 8.14 9.29
C ILE A 209 8.06 9.58 9.74
N ARG A 210 8.93 9.78 10.75
CA ARG A 210 9.34 11.12 11.20
C ARG A 210 9.97 11.94 10.06
N GLY A 211 10.73 11.28 9.19
CA GLY A 211 11.27 11.89 7.97
C GLY A 211 10.15 12.36 7.04
N ILE A 212 9.15 11.52 6.80
CA ILE A 212 7.96 11.85 6.00
C ILE A 212 7.20 13.03 6.61
N GLU A 213 6.94 13.02 7.92
CA GLU A 213 6.25 14.12 8.62
C GLU A 213 6.97 15.45 8.46
N THR A 214 8.29 15.43 8.67
CA THR A 214 9.13 16.62 8.53
C THR A 214 9.06 17.14 7.09
N LEU A 215 9.10 16.26 6.09
CA LEU A 215 8.96 16.64 4.69
C LEU A 215 7.54 17.16 4.39
N LEU A 216 6.53 16.55 5.00
CA LEU A 216 5.12 16.84 4.81
C LEU A 216 4.82 18.30 5.17
N TYR A 217 5.15 18.68 6.40
CA TYR A 217 4.84 20.02 6.91
C TYR A 217 5.70 21.12 6.28
N ASN A 218 6.99 20.85 6.03
CA ASN A 218 7.91 21.89 5.56
C ASN A 218 7.91 22.08 4.04
N HIS A 219 7.54 21.05 3.27
CA HIS A 219 7.67 21.09 1.81
C HIS A 219 6.41 20.64 1.08
N ILE A 220 5.84 19.48 1.44
CA ILE A 220 4.77 18.89 0.62
C ILE A 220 3.48 19.68 0.71
N VAL A 221 2.99 19.98 1.92
CA VAL A 221 1.75 20.72 2.11
C VAL A 221 1.83 22.10 1.44
N PRO A 222 2.87 22.93 1.68
CA PRO A 222 3.01 24.21 0.99
C PRO A 222 3.01 24.10 -0.54
N LEU A 223 3.72 23.11 -1.09
CA LEU A 223 3.82 22.92 -2.53
C LEU A 223 2.51 22.41 -3.15
N LEU A 224 1.71 21.63 -2.41
CA LEU A 224 0.41 21.16 -2.88
C LEU A 224 -0.68 22.22 -2.75
N GLU A 225 -0.71 23.02 -1.68
CA GLU A 225 -1.69 24.10 -1.49
C GLU A 225 -1.57 25.20 -2.57
N CYS A 226 -0.38 25.43 -3.11
CA CYS A 226 -0.20 26.34 -4.25
C CYS A 226 -1.02 25.91 -5.49
N HIS A 227 -1.28 24.60 -5.65
CA HIS A 227 -2.04 24.05 -6.78
C HIS A 227 -3.56 24.05 -6.56
N THR A 228 -4.04 24.29 -5.33
CA THR A 228 -5.46 24.23 -4.98
C THR A 228 -6.14 25.60 -4.95
N ARG A 229 -5.39 26.70 -5.03
CA ARG A 229 -5.96 28.06 -5.12
C ARG A 229 -6.47 28.37 -6.53
N PRO A 230 -7.76 28.71 -6.71
CA PRO A 230 -8.23 29.31 -7.96
C PRO A 230 -7.49 30.64 -8.19
N ALA A 231 -7.13 30.94 -9.44
CA ALA A 231 -6.64 32.25 -9.80
C ALA A 231 -7.66 33.30 -9.32
N ALA A 232 -7.24 34.22 -8.46
CA ALA A 232 -8.09 35.32 -8.05
C ALA A 232 -8.53 36.06 -9.32
N ILE A 233 -9.84 36.09 -9.58
CA ILE A 233 -10.42 37.03 -10.51
C ILE A 233 -10.10 38.39 -9.91
N THR A 234 -9.08 39.06 -10.44
CA THR A 234 -8.89 40.48 -10.20
C THR A 234 -10.19 41.17 -10.62
N ASP A 235 -10.94 41.67 -9.64
CA ASP A 235 -11.97 42.68 -9.85
C ASP A 235 -11.32 43.86 -10.58
N SER A 236 -11.35 43.79 -11.91
CA SER A 236 -11.04 44.92 -12.76
C SER A 236 -12.13 45.95 -12.51
N GLN A 237 -11.73 46.99 -11.79
CA GLN A 237 -12.42 48.26 -11.65
C GLN A 237 -13.17 48.61 -12.94
N LEU A 238 -14.45 48.94 -12.80
CA LEU A 238 -15.25 49.57 -13.85
C LEU A 238 -14.48 50.70 -14.54
N PRO A 239 -14.48 50.75 -15.88
CA PRO A 239 -14.45 52.01 -16.60
C PRO A 239 -15.81 52.21 -17.30
N SER A 240 -16.47 53.27 -16.88
CA SER A 240 -17.65 53.85 -17.50
C SER A 240 -17.45 54.23 -18.98
N GLN A 241 -18.43 53.83 -19.80
CA GLN A 241 -18.97 54.48 -21.02
C GLN A 241 -18.08 54.66 -22.28
N GLN A 242 -18.35 53.79 -23.29
CA GLN A 242 -18.58 53.97 -24.75
C GLN A 242 -18.02 55.19 -25.55
N PRO A 243 -17.93 55.12 -26.91
CA PRO A 243 -17.85 53.97 -27.83
C PRO A 243 -16.76 54.08 -28.95
N ASN A 244 -16.47 52.93 -29.59
CA ASN A 244 -15.81 52.69 -30.90
C ASN A 244 -16.14 53.71 -32.01
N PRO A 245 -15.44 53.81 -33.19
CA PRO A 245 -14.78 52.71 -33.94
C PRO A 245 -13.51 53.08 -34.77
N HIS A 246 -12.75 52.07 -35.23
CA HIS A 246 -12.45 51.76 -36.66
C HIS A 246 -11.16 50.98 -36.92
N MET A 247 -11.30 50.02 -37.83
CA MET A 247 -10.31 49.21 -38.55
C MET A 247 -9.14 50.00 -39.17
N ASN A 248 -7.93 49.41 -39.18
CA ASN A 248 -7.17 48.95 -40.36
C ASN A 248 -5.65 48.82 -40.02
N VAL A 249 -5.04 47.63 -40.15
CA VAL A 249 -4.32 47.08 -41.33
C VAL A 249 -2.85 47.55 -41.42
N PHE A 250 -1.93 46.58 -41.18
CA PHE A 250 -0.53 46.44 -41.65
C PHE A 250 0.46 47.59 -41.29
N THR A 251 1.72 47.39 -40.91
CA THR A 251 2.80 46.64 -41.57
C THR A 251 4.09 46.73 -40.72
N PHE A 252 4.95 45.72 -40.83
CA PHE A 252 6.40 45.61 -40.55
C PHE A 252 7.23 46.82 -40.08
N GLY A 253 8.14 46.56 -39.13
CA GLY A 253 9.35 47.35 -38.89
C GLY A 253 10.18 46.87 -37.69
N GLU A 254 11.40 46.39 -37.96
CA GLU A 254 12.44 46.05 -36.97
C GLU A 254 12.99 47.28 -36.24
N HIS A 255 13.25 47.18 -34.93
CA HIS A 255 14.59 47.37 -34.31
C HIS A 255 14.52 47.54 -32.77
N ALA A 256 15.33 46.69 -32.12
CA ALA A 256 16.09 46.85 -30.87
C ALA A 256 15.71 47.90 -29.80
N SER A 257 15.52 47.40 -28.58
CA SER A 257 16.30 47.69 -27.35
C SER A 257 15.49 48.05 -26.09
N ASN A 258 15.90 47.37 -25.02
CA ASN A 258 15.85 47.71 -23.59
C ASN A 258 14.59 47.42 -22.74
N SER A 259 14.87 46.61 -21.71
CA SER A 259 14.37 46.67 -20.33
C SER A 259 12.86 46.72 -20.11
N ASP A 260 12.28 45.59 -19.71
CA ASP A 260 12.02 45.34 -18.29
C ASP A 260 11.53 43.90 -18.09
N SER A 261 12.26 43.13 -17.29
CA SER A 261 11.78 41.86 -16.73
C SER A 261 10.70 42.16 -15.70
N ALA A 262 9.49 42.44 -16.18
CA ALA A 262 8.29 42.24 -15.39
C ALA A 262 8.01 40.74 -15.38
N THR A 263 8.28 40.11 -14.24
CA THR A 263 7.96 38.72 -13.92
C THR A 263 6.46 38.50 -14.11
N LEU A 264 6.07 38.14 -15.33
CA LEU A 264 4.74 37.63 -15.64
C LEU A 264 4.55 36.35 -14.84
N ALA A 265 3.60 36.39 -13.92
CA ALA A 265 3.15 35.21 -13.19
C ALA A 265 2.90 34.06 -14.18
N PRO A 266 3.34 32.84 -13.88
CA PRO A 266 3.14 31.72 -14.79
C PRO A 266 1.63 31.49 -14.96
N PRO A 267 1.19 31.11 -16.18
CA PRO A 267 -0.22 30.88 -16.46
C PRO A 267 -0.75 29.77 -15.55
N ALA A 268 -1.98 29.94 -15.06
CA ALA A 268 -2.71 28.91 -14.34
C ALA A 268 -2.74 27.62 -15.20
N GLY A 269 -1.99 26.60 -14.79
CA GLY A 269 -1.70 25.41 -15.59
C GLY A 269 -0.21 25.05 -15.70
N SER A 270 0.71 25.83 -15.13
CA SER A 270 2.10 25.38 -15.00
C SER A 270 2.20 24.08 -14.19
N ILE A 271 2.94 23.10 -14.73
CA ILE A 271 3.28 21.80 -14.12
C ILE A 271 4.34 21.99 -12.99
N ASP A 272 4.61 23.23 -12.58
CA ASP A 272 5.61 23.55 -11.56
C ASP A 272 5.10 23.26 -10.15
N GLY A 273 5.16 21.98 -9.77
CA GLY A 273 5.20 21.52 -8.39
C GLY A 273 4.61 20.13 -8.16
N LEU A 274 4.40 19.77 -6.89
CA LEU A 274 4.13 18.37 -6.52
C LEU A 274 2.78 17.83 -7.01
N GLY A 275 1.85 18.68 -7.40
CA GLY A 275 0.55 18.26 -7.93
C GLY A 275 0.66 17.47 -9.24
N GLY A 276 1.73 17.66 -10.00
CA GLY A 276 2.04 16.93 -11.24
C GLY A 276 2.87 15.65 -11.04
N THR A 277 3.22 15.31 -9.80
CA THR A 277 4.14 14.22 -9.45
C THR A 277 3.42 12.98 -8.94
N CYS A 278 4.16 11.91 -8.62
CA CYS A 278 3.60 10.75 -7.95
C CYS A 278 3.46 10.91 -6.42
N VAL A 279 3.92 12.02 -5.84
CA VAL A 279 3.89 12.28 -4.39
C VAL A 279 2.49 12.19 -3.78
N PRO A 280 1.42 12.79 -4.36
CA PRO A 280 0.08 12.65 -3.79
C PRO A 280 -0.34 11.20 -3.65
N LEU A 281 -0.06 10.38 -4.67
CA LEU A 281 -0.38 8.96 -4.67
C LEU A 281 0.40 8.19 -3.60
N PHE A 282 1.71 8.41 -3.48
CA PHE A 282 2.50 7.79 -2.40
C PHE A 282 2.04 8.27 -1.02
N LEU A 283 1.67 9.55 -0.87
CA LEU A 283 1.12 10.08 0.38
C LEU A 283 -0.19 9.40 0.77
N LEU A 284 -1.10 9.21 -0.18
CA LEU A 284 -2.33 8.47 0.04
C LEU A 284 -2.06 7.02 0.46
N TRP A 285 -1.04 6.38 -0.12
CA TRP A 285 -0.63 5.03 0.27
C TRP A 285 0.03 4.97 1.65
N THR A 286 0.86 5.96 1.99
CA THR A 286 1.40 6.14 3.35
C THR A 286 0.27 6.20 4.36
N LEU A 287 -0.79 6.95 4.04
CA LEU A 287 -1.98 7.00 4.87
C LEU A 287 -2.57 5.58 5.03
N TYR A 288 -2.97 4.91 3.96
CA TYR A 288 -3.60 3.57 4.08
C TYR A 288 -2.75 2.55 4.86
N PHE A 289 -1.44 2.62 4.73
CA PHE A 289 -0.51 1.77 5.43
C PHE A 289 -0.63 1.86 6.97
N PHE A 290 -0.94 3.03 7.53
CA PHE A 290 -1.01 3.22 8.99
C PHE A 290 -2.36 2.91 9.63
N THR A 291 -3.43 2.75 8.85
CA THR A 291 -4.78 2.62 9.41
C THR A 291 -4.96 1.40 10.33
N PRO A 292 -4.42 0.20 10.00
CA PRO A 292 -4.38 -0.94 10.92
C PRO A 292 -3.30 -0.86 11.99
N ALA A 293 -2.21 -0.16 11.68
CA ALA A 293 -0.97 -0.15 12.44
C ALA A 293 -1.09 0.65 13.75
N ALA A 294 -1.89 1.71 13.72
CA ALA A 294 -2.12 2.65 14.80
C ALA A 294 -2.77 2.08 16.08
N LEU A 295 -3.35 0.87 16.04
CA LEU A 295 -3.87 0.18 17.24
C LEU A 295 -2.84 -0.71 17.95
N PHE A 296 -1.79 -1.13 17.25
CA PHE A 296 -0.94 -2.23 17.71
C PHE A 296 0.52 -1.85 17.89
N PHE A 297 0.95 -0.70 17.37
CA PHE A 297 2.20 -0.08 17.79
C PHE A 297 1.94 0.63 19.14
N GLY A 298 2.67 0.26 20.20
CA GLY A 298 2.47 0.73 21.59
C GLY A 298 2.42 2.26 21.81
N SER A 299 2.32 2.67 23.09
CA SER A 299 2.06 4.07 23.48
C SER A 299 3.07 5.13 22.97
N GLY A 300 4.28 4.73 22.58
CA GLY A 300 5.29 5.63 21.99
C GLY A 300 5.12 5.87 20.47
N THR A 301 4.39 5.01 19.78
CA THR A 301 4.23 4.97 18.32
C THR A 301 2.84 5.44 17.87
N GLY A 302 1.80 5.15 18.66
CA GLY A 302 0.43 5.56 18.36
C GLY A 302 0.18 7.07 18.43
N ARG A 303 1.13 7.89 18.93
CA ARG A 303 1.00 9.36 18.96
C ARG A 303 1.29 9.99 17.59
N LEU A 304 2.39 9.59 16.95
CA LEU A 304 2.93 10.23 15.75
C LEU A 304 2.08 9.95 14.50
N GLU A 305 1.71 8.67 14.29
CA GLU A 305 0.92 8.19 13.15
C GLU A 305 -0.49 8.79 13.08
N THR A 306 -1.03 9.14 14.25
CA THR A 306 -2.36 9.69 14.39
C THR A 306 -2.37 11.18 14.03
N ASP A 307 -1.27 11.89 14.26
CA ASP A 307 -1.18 13.33 14.04
C ASP A 307 -1.22 13.68 12.53
N ILE A 308 -0.62 12.86 11.66
CA ILE A 308 -0.67 13.07 10.19
C ILE A 308 -2.09 12.93 9.65
N PHE A 309 -2.78 11.86 10.03
CA PHE A 309 -4.14 11.62 9.56
C PHE A 309 -5.14 12.58 10.16
N ARG A 310 -5.01 12.84 11.47
CA ARG A 310 -5.81 13.83 12.17
C ARG A 310 -5.63 15.20 11.54
N PHE A 311 -4.42 15.56 11.11
CA PHE A 311 -4.17 16.79 10.36
C PHE A 311 -5.05 16.88 9.11
N PHE A 312 -5.09 15.84 8.27
CA PHE A 312 -5.90 15.83 7.04
C PHE A 312 -7.42 15.66 7.26
N LEU A 313 -7.83 15.06 8.38
CA LEU A 313 -9.25 14.93 8.72
C LEU A 313 -9.81 16.17 9.41
N GLN A 314 -9.05 16.80 10.31
CA GLN A 314 -9.47 18.04 10.96
C GLN A 314 -9.49 19.22 9.99
N SER A 315 -8.66 19.20 8.93
CA SER A 315 -8.75 20.18 7.85
C SER A 315 -10.09 20.16 7.10
N GLU A 316 -10.94 19.14 7.23
CA GLU A 316 -12.29 19.16 6.66
C GLU A 316 -13.25 20.09 7.41
N THR A 317 -12.89 20.53 8.62
CA THR A 317 -13.68 21.43 9.47
C THR A 317 -13.12 22.86 9.54
N GLY A 318 -12.03 23.16 8.84
CA GLY A 318 -11.36 24.47 8.85
C GLY A 318 -10.75 24.87 7.50
N ASN A 319 -10.28 26.12 7.40
CA ASN A 319 -9.74 26.76 6.18
C ASN A 319 -8.35 26.24 5.71
N SER A 320 -8.01 24.96 5.87
CA SER A 320 -6.77 24.42 5.28
C SER A 320 -6.99 24.01 3.83
N ALA A 321 -6.05 24.35 2.94
CA ALA A 321 -6.22 24.22 1.50
C ALA A 321 -5.91 22.80 0.98
N LEU A 322 -5.51 21.86 1.85
CA LEU A 322 -5.21 20.47 1.48
C LEU A 322 -5.93 19.46 2.42
N SER A 323 -7.18 19.15 2.10
CA SER A 323 -7.98 18.13 2.82
C SER A 323 -7.67 16.70 2.35
N LEU A 324 -8.11 15.69 3.11
CA LEU A 324 -8.02 14.29 2.68
C LEU A 324 -8.75 14.03 1.37
N THR A 325 -9.92 14.65 1.19
CA THR A 325 -10.68 14.62 -0.08
C THR A 325 -9.84 15.14 -1.24
N GLU A 326 -9.12 16.24 -1.03
CA GLU A 326 -8.26 16.85 -2.05
C GLU A 326 -7.04 15.97 -2.36
N ILE A 327 -6.41 15.37 -1.36
CA ILE A 327 -5.32 14.39 -1.56
C ILE A 327 -5.82 13.20 -2.37
N TYR A 328 -7.00 12.65 -2.04
CA TYR A 328 -7.58 11.55 -2.79
C TYR A 328 -7.80 11.93 -4.25
N ARG A 329 -8.41 13.10 -4.50
CA ARG A 329 -8.65 13.65 -5.83
C ARG A 329 -7.35 13.81 -6.63
N LEU A 330 -6.34 14.46 -6.05
CA LEU A 330 -5.01 14.63 -6.67
C LEU A 330 -4.36 13.28 -6.98
N SER A 331 -4.43 12.33 -6.04
CA SER A 331 -3.85 10.99 -6.19
C SER A 331 -4.48 10.17 -7.32
N ARG A 332 -5.79 10.33 -7.57
CA ARG A 332 -6.48 9.68 -8.71
C ARG A 332 -6.09 10.30 -10.04
N GLN A 333 -5.74 11.58 -10.05
CA GLN A 333 -5.29 12.30 -11.24
C GLN A 333 -3.77 12.16 -11.47
N SER A 334 -2.99 11.74 -10.48
CA SER A 334 -1.53 11.66 -10.57
C SER A 334 -1.04 10.87 -11.80
N PRO A 335 -1.54 9.66 -12.13
CA PRO A 335 -0.99 8.88 -13.25
C PRO A 335 -0.97 9.62 -14.58
N SER A 336 -2.06 10.27 -14.97
CA SER A 336 -2.10 11.05 -16.21
C SER A 336 -1.21 12.29 -16.16
N ARG A 337 -1.05 12.89 -14.98
CA ARG A 337 -0.19 14.07 -14.80
C ARG A 337 1.29 13.74 -14.90
N PHE A 338 1.77 12.71 -14.20
CA PHE A 338 3.20 12.40 -14.19
C PHE A 338 3.68 11.61 -15.41
N TRP A 339 2.78 10.90 -16.10
CA TRP A 339 3.10 10.30 -17.41
C TRP A 339 2.92 11.29 -18.57
N GLY A 340 2.09 12.32 -18.40
CA GLY A 340 1.84 13.37 -19.39
C GLY A 340 1.34 12.80 -20.72
N ASP A 341 1.83 13.35 -21.82
CA ASP A 341 1.46 12.95 -23.19
C ASP A 341 1.81 11.49 -23.52
N GLY A 342 2.72 10.87 -22.75
CA GLY A 342 3.05 9.45 -22.88
C GLY A 342 1.97 8.52 -22.35
N TYR A 343 0.94 9.03 -21.66
CA TYR A 343 -0.07 8.21 -21.00
C TYR A 343 -1.21 7.80 -21.95
N PRO A 344 -1.32 6.52 -22.35
CA PRO A 344 -2.23 6.11 -23.41
C PRO A 344 -3.69 6.16 -22.95
N MET A 345 -4.59 6.37 -23.91
CA MET A 345 -6.04 6.41 -23.67
C MET A 345 -6.55 5.12 -23.00
N SER A 346 -6.00 3.95 -23.36
CA SER A 346 -6.36 2.68 -22.72
C SER A 346 -6.08 2.68 -21.21
N SER A 347 -4.97 3.27 -20.78
CA SER A 347 -4.62 3.41 -19.36
C SER A 347 -5.49 4.44 -18.63
N GLN A 348 -5.96 5.47 -19.34
CA GLN A 348 -6.92 6.44 -18.80
C GLN A 348 -8.30 5.80 -18.62
N LEU A 349 -8.76 5.00 -19.60
CA LEU A 349 -9.99 4.22 -19.50
C LEU A 349 -9.92 3.23 -18.33
N ASP A 350 -8.79 2.54 -18.16
CA ASP A 350 -8.56 1.68 -16.99
C ASP A 350 -8.71 2.46 -15.68
N ASP A 351 -8.17 3.67 -15.56
CA ASP A 351 -8.34 4.47 -14.33
C ASP A 351 -9.82 4.82 -14.06
N LEU A 352 -10.59 5.14 -15.10
CA LEU A 352 -12.02 5.43 -15.00
C LEU A 352 -12.81 4.20 -14.55
N GLU A 353 -12.53 3.04 -15.14
CA GLU A 353 -13.19 1.77 -14.82
C GLU A 353 -12.94 1.33 -13.37
N ASN A 354 -11.75 1.60 -12.85
CA ASN A 354 -11.37 1.21 -11.49
C ASN A 354 -11.78 2.24 -10.42
N LEU A 355 -12.20 3.44 -10.81
CA LEU A 355 -12.50 4.54 -9.87
C LEU A 355 -13.52 4.15 -8.80
N PRO A 356 -14.66 3.48 -9.09
CA PRO A 356 -15.62 3.11 -8.04
C PRO A 356 -15.03 2.21 -6.96
N GLY A 357 -14.26 1.17 -7.34
CA GLY A 357 -13.61 0.28 -6.39
C GLY A 357 -12.51 0.98 -5.58
N LEU A 358 -11.74 1.86 -6.22
CA LEU A 358 -10.74 2.68 -5.54
C LEU A 358 -11.39 3.65 -4.52
N THR A 359 -12.58 4.19 -4.83
CA THR A 359 -13.33 5.07 -3.93
C THR A 359 -13.90 4.31 -2.74
N LEU A 360 -14.49 3.13 -2.95
CA LEU A 360 -14.93 2.26 -1.85
C LEU A 360 -13.77 1.93 -0.92
N TYR A 361 -12.62 1.57 -1.48
CA TYR A 361 -11.41 1.27 -0.71
C TYR A 361 -10.92 2.47 0.10
N HIS A 362 -10.87 3.66 -0.51
CA HIS A 362 -10.51 4.89 0.17
C HIS A 362 -11.44 5.16 1.37
N ARG A 363 -12.75 5.17 1.12
CA ARG A 363 -13.75 5.45 2.17
C ARG A 363 -13.75 4.39 3.27
N SER A 364 -13.45 3.14 2.93
CA SER A 364 -13.26 2.07 3.91
C SER A 364 -12.08 2.35 4.84
N HIS A 365 -10.94 2.84 4.32
CA HIS A 365 -9.79 3.24 5.15
C HIS A 365 -10.11 4.48 6.00
N VAL A 366 -10.83 5.46 5.45
CA VAL A 366 -11.28 6.62 6.24
C VAL A 366 -12.11 6.18 7.44
N ILE A 367 -13.03 5.24 7.25
CA ILE A 367 -13.83 4.67 8.34
C ILE A 367 -12.96 3.89 9.33
N GLN A 368 -12.04 3.04 8.86
CA GLN A 368 -11.10 2.34 9.74
C GLN A 368 -10.29 3.31 10.61
N PHE A 369 -9.88 4.46 10.07
CA PHE A 369 -9.22 5.49 10.86
C PHE A 369 -10.15 6.07 11.94
N LYS A 370 -11.38 6.43 11.58
CA LYS A 370 -12.38 6.93 12.54
C LYS A 370 -12.64 5.91 13.66
N ILE A 371 -12.69 4.62 13.34
CA ILE A 371 -12.79 3.51 14.30
C ILE A 371 -11.60 3.51 15.25
N THR A 372 -10.38 3.54 14.71
CA THR A 372 -9.13 3.54 15.48
C THR A 372 -9.08 4.72 16.45
N GLU A 373 -9.40 5.93 16.00
CA GLU A 373 -9.43 7.13 16.85
C GLU A 373 -10.44 6.99 17.97
N MET A 374 -11.66 6.59 17.64
CA MET A 374 -12.71 6.41 18.64
C MET A 374 -12.30 5.36 19.68
N PHE A 375 -11.78 4.20 19.24
CA PHE A 375 -11.34 3.13 20.12
C PHE A 375 -10.25 3.59 21.10
N LYS A 376 -9.26 4.38 20.64
CA LYS A 376 -8.24 4.97 21.53
C LYS A 376 -8.83 5.87 22.62
N HIS A 377 -9.83 6.67 22.27
CA HIS A 377 -10.49 7.60 23.20
C HIS A 377 -11.55 6.93 24.10
N THR A 378 -11.93 5.69 23.82
CA THR A 378 -12.94 4.91 24.56
C THR A 378 -12.44 4.42 25.94
N SER A 379 -11.17 4.66 26.28
CA SER A 379 -10.58 4.27 27.57
C SER A 379 -11.02 5.14 28.78
N GLY A 380 -12.01 6.04 28.60
CA GLY A 380 -12.55 6.93 29.64
C GLY A 380 -14.03 6.65 29.97
N PRO A 381 -14.52 7.07 31.15
CA PRO A 381 -15.89 6.75 31.63
C PRO A 381 -17.04 7.48 30.91
N ASP A 382 -16.76 8.43 30.01
CA ASP A 382 -17.78 9.27 29.34
C ASP A 382 -17.89 8.96 27.85
N ILE A 383 -18.53 7.85 27.49
CA ILE A 383 -19.00 7.65 26.10
C ILE A 383 -20.40 8.26 26.02
N SER A 384 -20.56 9.35 25.26
CA SER A 384 -21.87 9.94 24.99
C SER A 384 -22.68 9.02 24.08
N PHE A 385 -23.86 8.60 24.55
CA PHE A 385 -24.76 7.69 23.84
C PHE A 385 -26.03 8.41 23.38
N GLY A 386 -26.33 8.29 22.09
CA GLY A 386 -27.51 8.90 21.44
C GLY A 386 -27.47 8.70 19.93
N ALA A 387 -28.54 9.10 19.23
CA ALA A 387 -28.65 9.03 17.78
C ALA A 387 -27.50 9.78 17.06
N ASP A 388 -26.92 10.79 17.72
CA ASP A 388 -25.78 11.58 17.23
C ASP A 388 -24.43 11.14 17.80
N SER A 389 -24.36 10.01 18.52
CA SER A 389 -23.09 9.52 19.08
C SER A 389 -22.05 9.27 17.99
N PRO A 390 -20.75 9.49 18.27
CA PRO A 390 -19.67 9.19 17.31
C PRO A 390 -19.72 7.75 16.80
N TYR A 391 -20.13 6.81 17.65
CA TYR A 391 -20.33 5.41 17.30
C TYR A 391 -21.43 5.23 16.24
N GLN A 392 -22.63 5.80 16.48
CA GLN A 392 -23.74 5.68 15.54
C GLN A 392 -23.41 6.33 14.19
N ARG A 393 -22.66 7.43 14.19
CA ARG A 393 -22.19 8.07 12.95
C ARG A 393 -21.31 7.14 12.12
N ILE A 394 -20.36 6.44 12.75
CA ILE A 394 -19.50 5.47 12.05
C ILE A 394 -20.32 4.27 11.53
N ALA A 395 -21.26 3.76 12.33
CA ALA A 395 -22.15 2.68 11.89
C ALA A 395 -23.00 3.11 10.69
N ASN A 396 -23.57 4.32 10.72
CA ASN A 396 -24.33 4.90 9.61
C ASN A 396 -23.47 5.11 8.36
N ASP A 397 -22.21 5.55 8.50
CA ASP A 397 -21.25 5.67 7.39
C ASP A 397 -21.01 4.30 6.72
N ILE A 398 -20.84 3.24 7.51
CA ILE A 398 -20.67 1.85 7.02
C ILE A 398 -21.91 1.38 6.25
N SER A 399 -23.11 1.62 6.81
CA SER A 399 -24.38 1.24 6.17
C SER A 399 -24.63 2.04 4.89
N THR A 400 -24.29 3.33 4.88
CA THR A 400 -24.37 4.20 3.70
C THR A 400 -23.48 3.68 2.57
N LEU A 401 -22.24 3.29 2.88
CA LEU A 401 -21.35 2.66 1.90
C LEU A 401 -21.93 1.36 1.33
N SER A 402 -22.62 0.55 2.16
CA SER A 402 -23.24 -0.69 1.69
C SER A 402 -24.30 -0.44 0.60
N ILE A 403 -25.06 0.65 0.75
CA ILE A 403 -26.14 1.04 -0.17
C ILE A 403 -25.55 1.67 -1.43
N GLU A 404 -24.64 2.62 -1.28
CA GLU A 404 -24.05 3.36 -2.40
C GLU A 404 -23.24 2.44 -3.33
N TYR A 405 -22.54 1.45 -2.77
CA TYR A 405 -21.70 0.51 -3.53
C TYR A 405 -22.35 -0.88 -3.67
N ASP A 406 -23.67 -1.01 -3.49
CA ASP A 406 -24.37 -2.30 -3.55
C ASP A 406 -24.08 -3.06 -4.85
N THR A 407 -24.15 -2.40 -6.01
CA THR A 407 -23.83 -3.01 -7.31
C THR A 407 -22.42 -3.59 -7.34
N LEU A 408 -21.43 -2.89 -6.78
CA LEU A 408 -20.04 -3.34 -6.74
C LEU A 408 -19.87 -4.53 -5.79
N LEU A 409 -20.43 -4.41 -4.58
CA LEU A 409 -20.38 -5.46 -3.56
C LEU A 409 -21.10 -6.74 -4.04
N THR A 410 -22.24 -6.59 -4.69
CA THR A 410 -23.00 -7.69 -5.30
C THR A 410 -22.23 -8.30 -6.47
N SER A 411 -21.58 -7.49 -7.31
CA SER A 411 -20.71 -8.01 -8.38
C SER A 411 -19.56 -8.87 -7.83
N ALA A 412 -18.92 -8.45 -6.74
CA ALA A 412 -17.87 -9.25 -6.07
C ALA A 412 -18.42 -10.59 -5.55
N LYS A 413 -19.62 -10.59 -4.95
CA LYS A 413 -20.28 -11.80 -4.42
C LYS A 413 -20.66 -12.79 -5.52
N LEU A 414 -21.29 -12.29 -6.60
CA LEU A 414 -21.82 -13.12 -7.67
C LEU A 414 -20.72 -13.63 -8.61
N SER A 415 -19.60 -12.92 -8.73
CA SER A 415 -18.50 -13.35 -9.59
C SER A 415 -17.79 -14.59 -9.01
N PRO A 416 -17.57 -15.64 -9.81
CA PRO A 416 -16.86 -16.84 -9.36
C PRO A 416 -15.35 -16.63 -9.24
N SER A 417 -14.78 -15.70 -10.01
CA SER A 417 -13.36 -15.35 -10.06
C SER A 417 -13.17 -13.84 -10.22
N CYS A 418 -11.94 -13.35 -10.01
CA CYS A 418 -11.58 -11.97 -10.35
C CYS A 418 -10.96 -11.83 -11.75
N ASP A 419 -10.81 -12.94 -12.49
CA ASP A 419 -10.32 -12.91 -13.87
C ASP A 419 -11.41 -12.40 -14.81
N VAL A 420 -11.05 -11.43 -15.64
CA VAL A 420 -11.87 -10.89 -16.73
C VAL A 420 -11.12 -11.14 -18.03
N ALA A 421 -11.85 -11.23 -19.15
CA ALA A 421 -11.22 -11.29 -20.46
C ALA A 421 -10.31 -10.06 -20.70
N GLY A 422 -9.04 -10.31 -21.02
CA GLY A 422 -8.00 -9.30 -21.23
C GLY A 422 -7.29 -8.84 -19.95
N ASP A 423 -6.33 -7.93 -20.08
CA ASP A 423 -5.49 -7.43 -18.97
C ASP A 423 -6.21 -6.38 -18.09
N ARG A 424 -7.54 -6.49 -17.94
CA ARG A 424 -8.35 -5.51 -17.20
C ARG A 424 -8.39 -5.86 -15.72
N ARG A 425 -7.86 -4.97 -14.88
CA ARG A 425 -7.80 -5.15 -13.41
C ARG A 425 -9.08 -4.73 -12.66
N VAL A 426 -10.16 -4.37 -13.36
CA VAL A 426 -11.39 -3.85 -12.72
C VAL A 426 -11.97 -4.82 -11.69
N MET A 427 -12.05 -6.12 -12.01
CA MET A 427 -12.55 -7.11 -11.05
C MET A 427 -11.55 -7.39 -9.94
N GLU A 428 -10.23 -7.34 -10.21
CA GLU A 428 -9.23 -7.37 -9.14
C GLU A 428 -9.53 -6.26 -8.12
N THR A 429 -9.74 -5.03 -8.60
CA THR A 429 -10.09 -3.85 -7.79
C THR A 429 -11.38 -4.01 -7.03
N ILE A 430 -12.43 -4.52 -7.67
CA ILE A 430 -13.72 -4.80 -7.02
C ILE A 430 -13.54 -5.81 -5.88
N PHE A 431 -12.79 -6.88 -6.09
CA PHE A 431 -12.55 -7.90 -5.07
C PHE A 431 -11.82 -7.35 -3.85
N TRP A 432 -10.61 -6.77 -4.01
CA TRP A 432 -9.86 -6.33 -2.83
C TRP A 432 -10.49 -5.10 -2.15
N SER A 433 -11.26 -4.27 -2.86
CA SER A 433 -12.03 -3.17 -2.25
C SER A 433 -13.24 -3.68 -1.45
N ALA A 434 -13.99 -4.66 -1.96
CA ALA A 434 -15.08 -5.30 -1.23
C ALA A 434 -14.58 -6.05 0.01
N ILE A 435 -13.47 -6.79 -0.11
CA ILE A 435 -12.82 -7.47 1.01
C ILE A 435 -12.40 -6.47 2.08
N THR A 436 -11.84 -5.33 1.68
CA THR A 436 -11.47 -4.25 2.61
C THR A 436 -12.70 -3.68 3.31
N TYR A 437 -13.79 -3.44 2.58
CA TYR A 437 -15.05 -2.97 3.16
C TYR A 437 -15.61 -3.93 4.21
N TYR A 438 -15.73 -5.22 3.88
CA TYR A 438 -16.19 -6.22 4.86
C TYR A 438 -15.22 -6.37 6.03
N GLY A 439 -13.91 -6.26 5.77
CA GLY A 439 -12.89 -6.18 6.81
C GLY A 439 -13.10 -4.98 7.75
N THR A 440 -13.49 -3.81 7.24
CA THR A 440 -13.85 -2.65 8.07
C THR A 440 -15.03 -2.95 8.98
N VAL A 441 -16.04 -3.70 8.52
CA VAL A 441 -17.17 -4.12 9.35
C VAL A 441 -16.70 -5.07 10.46
N VAL A 442 -15.87 -6.07 10.14
CA VAL A 442 -15.27 -6.98 11.13
C VAL A 442 -14.47 -6.19 12.16
N TYR A 443 -13.65 -5.25 11.70
CA TYR A 443 -12.81 -4.41 12.54
C TYR A 443 -13.63 -3.56 13.52
N PHE A 444 -14.72 -2.95 13.05
CA PHE A 444 -15.65 -2.20 13.89
C PHE A 444 -16.20 -3.07 15.03
N HIS A 445 -16.70 -4.27 14.70
CA HIS A 445 -17.24 -5.19 15.70
C HIS A 445 -16.18 -5.61 16.72
N LEU A 446 -14.96 -5.94 16.28
CA LEU A 446 -13.87 -6.32 17.18
C LEU A 446 -13.45 -5.17 18.12
N CYS A 447 -13.46 -3.93 17.67
CA CYS A 447 -13.15 -2.78 18.52
C CYS A 447 -14.25 -2.48 19.54
N PHE A 448 -15.51 -2.83 19.25
CA PHE A 448 -16.66 -2.40 20.06
C PHE A 448 -17.55 -3.56 20.50
N GLU A 449 -17.01 -4.78 20.60
CA GLU A 449 -17.75 -6.01 20.90
C GLU A 449 -18.61 -5.89 22.17
N ASP A 450 -18.01 -5.43 23.27
CA ASP A 450 -18.70 -5.21 24.55
C ASP A 450 -19.85 -4.21 24.44
N LEU A 451 -19.72 -3.20 23.56
CA LEU A 451 -20.73 -2.18 23.37
C LEU A 451 -21.90 -2.71 22.53
N VAL A 452 -21.59 -3.44 21.45
CA VAL A 452 -22.59 -4.11 20.59
C VAL A 452 -23.41 -5.11 21.42
N ALA A 453 -22.76 -5.88 22.29
CA ALA A 453 -23.42 -6.91 23.11
C ALA A 453 -24.41 -6.32 24.14
N ARG A 454 -24.13 -5.14 24.70
CA ARG A 454 -24.97 -4.51 25.73
C ARG A 454 -26.20 -3.79 25.18
N ARG A 455 -26.27 -3.55 23.87
CA ARG A 455 -27.28 -2.68 23.24
C ARG A 455 -27.73 -3.23 21.88
N PRO A 456 -28.71 -4.16 21.86
CA PRO A 456 -29.20 -4.80 20.62
C PRO A 456 -29.83 -3.81 19.62
N GLU A 457 -30.25 -2.64 20.10
CA GLU A 457 -30.79 -1.53 19.30
C GLU A 457 -29.78 -0.94 18.31
N PHE A 458 -28.47 -1.17 18.49
CA PHE A 458 -27.43 -0.84 17.51
C PHE A 458 -27.15 -1.94 16.48
N GLN A 459 -27.75 -3.12 16.65
CA GLN A 459 -27.50 -4.30 15.83
C GLN A 459 -28.32 -4.31 14.52
N THR A 460 -29.38 -3.51 14.44
CA THR A 460 -30.38 -3.54 13.35
C THR A 460 -29.96 -2.83 12.06
N SER A 461 -28.95 -1.97 12.08
CA SER A 461 -28.54 -1.19 10.88
C SER A 461 -27.32 -1.76 10.14
N MET A 462 -26.46 -2.51 10.83
CA MET A 462 -25.15 -2.91 10.29
C MET A 462 -25.10 -4.42 10.00
N LEU A 463 -24.29 -4.81 9.02
CA LEU A 463 -24.06 -6.21 8.68
C LEU A 463 -23.55 -6.99 9.91
N PRO A 464 -24.15 -8.16 10.24
CA PRO A 464 -23.70 -8.98 11.35
C PRO A 464 -22.24 -9.42 11.20
N LEU A 465 -21.52 -9.54 12.33
CA LEU A 465 -20.11 -9.96 12.36
C LEU A 465 -19.89 -11.28 11.61
N THR A 466 -20.72 -12.29 11.87
CA THR A 466 -20.62 -13.61 11.24
C THR A 466 -20.73 -13.54 9.72
N THR A 467 -21.65 -12.72 9.21
CA THR A 467 -21.81 -12.50 7.76
C THR A 467 -20.62 -11.75 7.18
N ALA A 468 -20.12 -10.71 7.87
CA ALA A 468 -18.96 -9.95 7.44
C ALA A 468 -17.70 -10.83 7.34
N VAL A 469 -17.43 -11.63 8.39
CA VAL A 469 -16.31 -12.60 8.42
C VAL A 469 -16.43 -13.61 7.27
N SER A 470 -17.62 -14.18 7.08
CA SER A 470 -17.87 -15.14 6.00
C SER A 470 -17.58 -14.53 4.62
N LEU A 471 -18.01 -13.29 4.38
CA LEU A 471 -17.75 -12.59 3.11
C LEU A 471 -16.27 -12.27 2.90
N VAL A 472 -15.54 -11.86 3.95
CA VAL A 472 -14.08 -11.68 3.85
C VAL A 472 -13.41 -12.98 3.43
N LEU A 473 -13.73 -14.09 4.11
CA LEU A 473 -13.10 -15.39 3.86
C LEU A 473 -13.46 -15.94 2.47
N GLU A 474 -14.73 -15.87 2.07
CA GLU A 474 -15.20 -16.37 0.77
C GLU A 474 -14.58 -15.58 -0.40
N LEU A 475 -14.61 -14.26 -0.34
CA LEU A 475 -14.02 -13.41 -1.37
C LEU A 475 -12.50 -13.56 -1.41
N SER A 476 -11.84 -13.71 -0.26
CA SER A 476 -10.39 -13.97 -0.19
C SER A 476 -10.04 -15.32 -0.82
N LEU A 477 -10.87 -16.34 -0.65
CA LEU A 477 -10.68 -17.65 -1.28
C LEU A 477 -10.82 -17.56 -2.81
N LYS A 478 -11.84 -16.85 -3.31
CA LYS A 478 -12.04 -16.58 -4.75
C LYS A 478 -10.87 -15.78 -5.33
N LEU A 479 -10.42 -14.74 -4.63
CA LEU A 479 -9.25 -13.93 -5.00
C LEU A 479 -7.99 -14.78 -5.05
N HIS A 480 -7.74 -15.59 -4.03
CA HIS A 480 -6.60 -16.50 -3.97
C HIS A 480 -6.60 -17.50 -5.14
N ARG A 481 -7.74 -18.11 -5.45
CA ARG A 481 -7.86 -19.08 -6.56
C ARG A 481 -7.56 -18.46 -7.92
N SER A 482 -7.97 -17.21 -8.12
CA SER A 482 -7.78 -16.50 -9.39
C SER A 482 -6.37 -15.91 -9.47
N ARG A 483 -5.96 -15.16 -8.44
CA ARG A 483 -4.73 -14.36 -8.40
C ARG A 483 -4.11 -14.39 -6.98
N PRO A 484 -3.35 -15.45 -6.63
CA PRO A 484 -2.78 -15.62 -5.28
C PRO A 484 -1.97 -14.42 -4.78
N ARG A 485 -1.25 -13.74 -5.68
CA ARG A 485 -0.39 -12.61 -5.36
C ARG A 485 -1.16 -11.41 -4.80
N LEU A 486 -2.44 -11.25 -5.15
CA LEU A 486 -3.27 -10.14 -4.67
C LEU A 486 -3.61 -10.25 -3.18
N LEU A 487 -3.37 -11.42 -2.55
CA LEU A 487 -3.54 -11.58 -1.12
C LEU A 487 -2.71 -10.58 -0.29
N VAL A 488 -1.55 -10.15 -0.80
CA VAL A 488 -0.71 -9.14 -0.12
C VAL A 488 -1.49 -7.86 0.20
N ARG A 489 -2.46 -7.49 -0.66
CA ARG A 489 -3.27 -6.28 -0.50
C ARG A 489 -4.35 -6.39 0.56
N ILE A 490 -4.71 -7.61 0.92
CA ILE A 490 -5.76 -7.90 1.89
C ILE A 490 -5.23 -8.60 3.14
N THR A 491 -3.92 -8.53 3.38
CA THR A 491 -3.26 -9.12 4.56
C THR A 491 -4.00 -8.75 5.85
N TRP A 492 -4.36 -7.47 6.01
CA TRP A 492 -5.08 -6.99 7.19
C TRP A 492 -6.53 -7.51 7.29
N PRO A 493 -7.42 -7.30 6.30
CA PRO A 493 -8.76 -7.91 6.31
C PRO A 493 -8.76 -9.42 6.56
N LEU A 494 -7.82 -10.13 5.94
CA LEU A 494 -7.68 -11.58 6.08
C LEU A 494 -7.29 -11.98 7.50
N PHE A 495 -6.34 -11.26 8.11
CA PHE A 495 -5.91 -11.49 9.49
C PHE A 495 -7.05 -11.29 10.50
N ILE A 496 -7.77 -10.16 10.44
CA ILE A 496 -8.87 -9.89 11.39
C ILE A 496 -10.03 -10.86 11.24
N ALA A 497 -10.33 -11.32 10.01
CA ALA A 497 -11.32 -12.37 9.79
C ALA A 497 -10.86 -13.71 10.34
N GLY A 498 -9.56 -14.02 10.26
CA GLY A 498 -8.95 -15.19 10.90
C GLY A 498 -9.05 -15.18 12.42
N ILE A 499 -8.94 -14.01 13.06
CA ILE A 499 -9.17 -13.86 14.51
C ILE A 499 -10.66 -13.99 14.85
N ALA A 500 -11.52 -13.34 14.07
CA ALA A 500 -12.95 -13.24 14.37
C ALA A 500 -13.73 -14.53 14.08
N THR A 501 -13.21 -15.42 13.21
CA THR A 501 -13.88 -16.69 12.91
C THR A 501 -13.66 -17.71 14.02
N SER A 502 -14.72 -18.41 14.40
CA SER A 502 -14.65 -19.55 15.33
C SER A 502 -14.35 -20.88 14.63
N ASP A 503 -14.39 -20.91 13.30
CA ASP A 503 -14.13 -22.12 12.52
C ASP A 503 -12.63 -22.37 12.37
N ARG A 504 -12.13 -23.44 13.01
CA ARG A 504 -10.73 -23.83 12.99
C ARG A 504 -10.20 -24.13 11.57
N ILE A 505 -11.04 -24.61 10.66
CA ILE A 505 -10.62 -24.87 9.26
C ILE A 505 -10.30 -23.55 8.56
N TYR A 506 -11.11 -22.52 8.78
CA TYR A 506 -10.86 -21.20 8.22
C TYR A 506 -9.66 -20.51 8.90
N GLN A 507 -9.49 -20.67 10.22
CA GLN A 507 -8.29 -20.19 10.92
C GLN A 507 -7.01 -20.80 10.35
N ASP A 508 -6.99 -22.12 10.16
CA ASP A 508 -5.87 -22.84 9.55
C ASP A 508 -5.60 -22.36 8.13
N TRP A 509 -6.67 -22.23 7.31
CA TRP A 509 -6.53 -21.73 5.94
C TRP A 509 -5.91 -20.32 5.90
N VAL A 510 -6.41 -19.40 6.73
CA VAL A 510 -5.87 -18.04 6.86
C VAL A 510 -4.40 -18.08 7.29
N SER A 511 -4.07 -18.85 8.33
CA SER A 511 -2.70 -18.98 8.85
C SER A 511 -1.74 -19.48 7.77
N ILE A 512 -2.15 -20.47 6.97
CA ILE A 512 -1.37 -20.96 5.83
C ILE A 512 -1.20 -19.85 4.79
N ARG A 513 -2.29 -19.19 4.37
CA ARG A 513 -2.20 -18.13 3.34
C ARG A 513 -1.29 -16.98 3.76
N LEU A 514 -1.34 -16.55 5.03
CA LEU A 514 -0.47 -15.50 5.56
C LEU A 514 1.00 -15.95 5.61
N ARG A 515 1.26 -17.22 5.93
CA ARG A 515 2.62 -17.79 5.86
C ARG A 515 3.17 -17.79 4.44
N GLU A 516 2.35 -18.08 3.44
CA GLU A 516 2.81 -18.06 2.04
C GLU A 516 3.27 -16.68 1.59
N LEU A 517 2.73 -15.60 2.18
CA LEU A 517 3.20 -14.24 1.93
C LEU A 517 4.63 -14.01 2.44
N GLY A 518 5.14 -14.88 3.31
CA GLY A 518 6.53 -14.91 3.78
C GLY A 518 7.57 -14.90 2.65
N ARG A 519 7.20 -15.41 1.47
CA ARG A 519 8.03 -15.37 0.25
C ARG A 519 8.29 -13.95 -0.26
N TYR A 520 7.44 -12.98 0.08
CA TYR A 520 7.56 -11.58 -0.31
C TYR A 520 8.14 -10.67 0.78
N GLY A 521 8.29 -11.21 2.00
CA GLY A 521 8.74 -10.47 3.17
C GLY A 521 8.73 -11.34 4.43
N GLN A 522 9.83 -11.38 5.17
CA GLN A 522 9.95 -12.19 6.37
C GLN A 522 8.95 -11.79 7.48
N ASN A 523 8.49 -10.54 7.48
CA ASN A 523 7.58 -10.07 8.52
C ASN A 523 6.15 -10.57 8.33
N TYR A 524 5.78 -11.04 7.13
CA TYR A 524 4.50 -11.72 6.93
C TYR A 524 4.43 -13.06 7.71
N ASP A 525 5.56 -13.74 7.91
CA ASP A 525 5.62 -14.99 8.68
C ASP A 525 5.24 -14.80 10.15
N ARG A 526 5.42 -13.59 10.69
CA ARG A 526 5.14 -13.27 12.10
C ARG A 526 3.64 -13.17 12.37
N ILE A 527 2.82 -12.95 11.35
CA ILE A 527 1.38 -12.72 11.49
C ILE A 527 0.64 -14.02 11.89
N LYS A 528 1.20 -15.19 11.55
CA LYS A 528 0.56 -16.49 11.77
C LYS A 528 0.43 -16.90 13.24
N GLU A 529 1.33 -16.43 14.10
CA GLU A 529 1.45 -16.89 15.49
C GLU A 529 0.29 -16.40 16.36
N ASP A 530 -0.39 -15.33 15.93
CA ASP A 530 -1.44 -14.66 16.70
C ASP A 530 -2.86 -15.21 16.39
N ILE A 531 -3.03 -16.11 15.41
CA ILE A 531 -4.36 -16.67 15.02
C ILE A 531 -4.71 -17.96 15.77
N ILE A 532 -3.70 -18.78 16.11
CA ILE A 532 -3.91 -20.05 16.82
C ILE A 532 -3.73 -19.79 18.31
N ILE A 533 -4.80 -19.33 18.96
CA ILE A 533 -4.95 -19.31 20.42
C ILE A 533 -6.03 -20.32 20.84
#